data_AF-A0A8S3YEM3-F1
#
_entry.id   AF-A0A8S3YEM3-F1
#
_cell.length_a   1.000
_cell.length_b   1.000
_cell.length_c   1.000
_cell.angle_alpha   90.00
_cell.angle_beta   90.00
_cell.angle_gamma   90.00
#
_symmetry.space_group_name_H-M   'P 1'
#
loop_
_entity.id
_entity.type
_entity.pdbx_description
1 polymer ?
#
loop_
_entity_poly.entity_id
_entity_poly.type
_entity_poly.pdbx_seq_one_letter_code
_entity_poly.pdbx_strand_id
1 'polypeptide(L)'
;MKDSSAIPQNFPLGSEARKEKLQAHLRSYNKSTKLLVRCISDQEKSTEAALRVCWTLNKHQKPFSDSEIEKECMLAAVTALFEEKKEMLSLEFKIFHYQQEAIGEELKF
;
A
#
# COMPACT_ATOMS: atom_id res chain seq x y z
N MET A 1 -23.34 -12.85 -10.18
CA MET A 1 -22.52 -12.49 -11.36
C MET A 1 -23.49 -12.19 -12.49
N LYS A 2 -23.52 -10.97 -13.04
CA LYS A 2 -24.34 -10.65 -14.22
C LYS A 2 -23.52 -11.02 -15.45
N ASP A 3 -24.12 -11.79 -16.34
CA ASP A 3 -23.50 -12.36 -17.54
C ASP A 3 -22.74 -11.32 -18.35
N SER A 4 -21.47 -11.61 -18.61
CA SER A 4 -20.57 -10.84 -19.48
C SER A 4 -20.84 -11.11 -20.98
N SER A 5 -21.98 -11.66 -21.36
CA SER A 5 -22.24 -12.14 -22.73
C SER A 5 -23.51 -11.55 -23.30
N ALA A 6 -23.48 -10.27 -23.68
CA ALA A 6 -24.12 -9.80 -24.91
C ALA A 6 -23.88 -8.30 -25.05
N ILE A 7 -23.08 -7.90 -26.04
CA ILE A 7 -23.44 -6.67 -26.75
C ILE A 7 -24.87 -6.93 -27.25
N PRO A 8 -25.86 -6.11 -26.90
CA PRO A 8 -27.24 -6.35 -27.30
C PRO A 8 -27.28 -6.65 -28.80
N GLN A 9 -28.06 -7.66 -29.21
CA GLN A 9 -28.31 -7.95 -30.63
C GLN A 9 -28.73 -6.71 -31.44
N ASN A 10 -29.23 -5.69 -30.72
CA ASN A 10 -29.59 -4.36 -31.21
C ASN A 10 -28.42 -3.55 -31.79
N PHE A 11 -27.17 -4.01 -31.67
CA PHE A 11 -26.01 -3.39 -32.30
C PHE A 11 -25.45 -4.28 -33.43
N PRO A 12 -25.78 -3.97 -34.70
CA PRO A 12 -25.30 -4.73 -35.84
C PRO A 12 -23.77 -4.80 -35.88
N LEU A 13 -23.25 -5.92 -36.37
CA LEU A 13 -21.81 -6.10 -36.59
C LEU A 13 -21.27 -4.98 -37.49
N GLY A 14 -20.12 -4.42 -37.12
CA GLY A 14 -19.47 -3.34 -37.87
C GLY A 14 -20.10 -1.94 -37.69
N SER A 15 -21.27 -1.81 -37.06
CA SER A 15 -21.87 -0.50 -36.80
C SER A 15 -21.00 0.36 -35.88
N GLU A 16 -21.00 1.68 -36.12
CA GLU A 16 -20.25 2.62 -35.27
C GLU A 16 -20.73 2.58 -33.81
N ALA A 17 -22.04 2.46 -33.59
CA ALA A 17 -22.62 2.31 -32.26
C ALA A 17 -22.08 1.06 -31.52
N ARG A 18 -21.83 -0.05 -32.25
CA ARG A 18 -21.18 -1.24 -31.68
C ARG A 18 -19.71 -0.99 -31.34
N LYS A 19 -18.97 -0.34 -32.24
CA LYS A 19 -17.54 -0.02 -32.03
C LYS A 19 -17.38 0.90 -30.81
N GLU A 20 -18.22 1.93 -30.69
CA GLU A 20 -18.21 2.85 -29.56
C GLU A 20 -18.51 2.12 -28.24
N LYS A 21 -19.55 1.27 -28.22
CA LYS A 21 -19.90 0.48 -27.03
C LYS A 21 -18.76 -0.46 -26.62
N LEU A 22 -18.10 -1.11 -27.58
CA LEU A 22 -16.94 -1.96 -27.35
C LEU A 22 -15.77 -1.17 -26.76
N GLN A 23 -15.46 0.00 -27.32
CA GLN A 23 -14.41 0.86 -26.79
C GLN A 23 -14.73 1.34 -25.37
N ALA A 24 -15.98 1.74 -25.10
CA ALA A 24 -16.41 2.13 -23.77
C ALA A 24 -16.27 0.98 -22.75
N HIS A 25 -16.67 -0.23 -23.13
CA HIS A 25 -16.48 -1.42 -22.30
C HIS A 25 -15.01 -1.75 -22.06
N LEU A 26 -14.16 -1.69 -23.08
CA LEU A 26 -12.74 -1.92 -22.94
C LEU A 26 -12.09 -0.89 -21.99
N ARG A 27 -12.46 0.39 -22.11
CA ARG A 27 -12.01 1.44 -21.19
C ARG A 27 -12.45 1.16 -19.75
N SER A 28 -13.71 0.79 -19.56
CA SER A 28 -14.24 0.43 -18.24
C SER A 28 -13.51 -0.77 -17.64
N TYR A 29 -13.34 -1.84 -18.42
CA TYR A 29 -12.63 -3.03 -18.00
C TYR A 29 -11.20 -2.70 -17.58
N ASN A 30 -10.45 -2.00 -18.44
CA ASN A 30 -9.08 -1.61 -18.15
C ASN A 30 -8.96 -0.76 -16.88
N LYS A 31 -9.93 0.15 -16.65
CA LYS A 31 -9.99 0.95 -15.42
C LYS A 31 -10.21 0.08 -14.19
N SER A 32 -11.20 -0.81 -14.22
CA SER A 32 -11.52 -1.71 -13.11
C SER A 32 -10.37 -2.67 -12.81
N THR A 33 -9.76 -3.26 -13.82
CA THR A 33 -8.61 -4.18 -13.66
C THR A 33 -7.41 -3.45 -13.04
N LYS A 34 -7.07 -2.25 -13.52
CA LYS A 34 -5.98 -1.46 -12.92
C LYS A 34 -6.24 -1.13 -11.45
N LEU A 35 -7.47 -0.76 -11.11
CA LEU A 35 -7.85 -0.50 -9.72
C LEU A 35 -7.70 -1.76 -8.87
N LEU A 36 -8.21 -2.90 -9.35
CA LEU A 36 -8.15 -4.17 -8.64
C LEU A 36 -6.70 -4.62 -8.41
N VAL A 37 -5.85 -4.57 -9.43
CA VAL A 37 -4.42 -4.89 -9.30
C VAL A 37 -3.76 -4.00 -8.24
N ARG A 38 -4.00 -2.69 -8.31
CA ARG A 38 -3.47 -1.76 -7.31
C ARG A 38 -3.94 -2.10 -5.89
N CYS A 39 -5.23 -2.33 -5.69
CA CYS A 39 -5.78 -2.66 -4.36
C CYS A 39 -5.18 -3.96 -3.81
N ILE A 40 -5.01 -4.99 -4.65
CA ILE A 40 -4.38 -6.24 -4.24
C ILE A 40 -2.92 -6.00 -3.84
N SER A 41 -2.14 -5.30 -4.68
CA SER A 41 -0.74 -5.01 -4.36
C SER A 41 -0.58 -4.16 -3.09
N ASP A 42 -1.43 -3.15 -2.89
CA ASP A 42 -1.41 -2.33 -1.67
C ASP A 42 -1.78 -3.17 -0.42
N GLN A 43 -2.71 -4.12 -0.55
CA GLN A 43 -3.07 -5.06 0.51
C GLN A 43 -1.96 -6.07 0.82
N GLU A 44 -1.30 -6.61 -0.19
CA GLU A 44 -0.14 -7.50 -0.06
C GLU A 44 0.99 -6.81 0.72
N LYS A 45 1.35 -5.58 0.32
CA LYS A 45 2.36 -4.77 1.02
C LYS A 45 1.98 -4.49 2.48
N SER A 46 0.71 -4.18 2.73
CA SER A 46 0.21 -3.94 4.10
C SER A 46 0.28 -5.19 4.96
N THR A 47 -0.06 -6.34 4.38
CA THR A 47 0.02 -7.65 5.05
C THR A 47 1.47 -8.01 5.37
N GLU A 48 2.38 -7.81 4.40
CA GLU A 48 3.81 -8.01 4.60
C GLU A 48 4.37 -7.12 5.70
N ALA A 49 4.02 -5.83 5.71
CA ALA A 49 4.44 -4.89 6.75
C ALA A 49 4.02 -5.36 8.15
N ALA A 50 2.76 -5.77 8.30
CA ALA A 50 2.24 -6.30 9.57
C ALA A 50 2.99 -7.57 10.00
N LEU A 51 3.23 -8.51 9.08
CA LEU A 51 3.98 -9.74 9.37
C LEU A 51 5.42 -9.45 9.81
N ARG A 52 6.08 -8.46 9.18
CA ARG A 52 7.43 -8.04 9.57
C ARG A 52 7.46 -7.44 10.97
N VAL A 53 6.48 -6.62 11.35
CA VAL A 53 6.35 -6.10 12.73
C VAL A 53 6.18 -7.23 13.72
N CYS A 54 5.24 -8.16 13.46
CA CYS A 54 5.03 -9.32 14.32
C CYS A 54 6.29 -10.18 14.47
N TRP A 55 7.03 -10.39 13.38
CA TRP A 55 8.29 -11.12 13.38
C TRP A 55 9.34 -10.44 14.26
N THR A 56 9.54 -9.13 14.10
CA THR A 56 10.48 -8.35 14.92
C THR A 56 10.14 -8.43 16.40
N LEU A 57 8.87 -8.25 16.75
CA LEU A 57 8.42 -8.38 18.14
C LEU A 57 8.68 -9.78 18.71
N ASN A 58 8.34 -10.81 17.95
CA ASN A 58 8.54 -12.19 18.36
C ASN A 58 10.03 -12.55 18.55
N LYS A 59 10.91 -12.00 17.70
CA LYS A 59 12.37 -12.19 17.78
C LYS A 59 12.95 -11.62 19.08
N HIS A 60 12.48 -10.46 19.50
CA HIS A 60 12.99 -9.80 20.71
C HIS A 60 12.34 -10.30 22.01
N GLN A 61 11.21 -11.02 21.92
CA GLN A 61 10.47 -11.54 23.09
C GLN A 61 10.14 -10.44 24.13
N LYS A 62 9.99 -9.20 23.66
CA LYS A 62 9.81 -8.00 24.48
C LYS A 62 8.55 -7.27 24.02
N PRO A 63 7.83 -6.61 24.95
CA PRO A 63 6.64 -5.83 24.60
C PRO A 63 6.98 -4.62 23.72
N PHE A 64 5.99 -4.15 22.95
CA PHE A 64 6.04 -2.93 22.14
C PHE A 64 6.02 -1.68 23.06
N SER A 65 7.04 -1.55 23.88
CA SER A 65 7.26 -0.46 24.84
C SER A 65 8.75 -0.13 24.97
N ASP A 66 9.61 -0.98 24.42
CA ASP A 66 11.04 -0.73 24.23
C ASP A 66 11.22 0.10 22.94
N SER A 67 11.79 1.30 23.09
CA SER A 67 11.88 2.28 22.00
C SER A 67 12.72 1.79 20.82
N GLU A 68 13.75 0.98 21.06
CA GLU A 68 14.56 0.43 19.97
C GLU A 68 13.79 -0.64 19.18
N ILE A 69 12.91 -1.40 19.83
CA ILE A 69 12.05 -2.38 19.17
C ILE A 69 10.96 -1.69 18.36
N GLU A 70 10.35 -0.64 18.90
CA GLU A 70 9.37 0.18 18.17
C GLU A 70 9.98 0.73 16.89
N LYS A 71 11.20 1.28 16.97
CA LYS A 71 11.95 1.79 15.82
C LYS A 71 12.25 0.70 14.80
N GLU A 72 12.71 -0.48 15.22
CA GLU A 72 12.97 -1.60 14.29
C GLU A 72 11.68 -2.07 13.60
N CYS A 73 10.56 -2.13 14.34
CA CYS A 73 9.25 -2.45 13.78
C CYS A 73 8.80 -1.42 12.74
N MET A 74 8.94 -0.13 13.06
CA MET A 74 8.59 0.98 12.16
C MET A 74 9.43 0.95 10.89
N LEU A 75 10.74 0.74 11.01
CA LEU A 75 11.64 0.58 9.86
C LEU A 75 11.24 -0.62 8.99
N ALA A 76 10.88 -1.74 9.62
CA ALA A 76 10.46 -2.95 8.91
C ALA A 76 9.15 -2.75 8.14
N ALA A 77 8.17 -2.08 8.76
CA ALA A 77 6.89 -1.74 8.13
C ALA A 77 7.07 -0.77 6.96
N VAL A 78 7.82 0.31 7.18
CA VAL A 78 8.10 1.34 6.17
C VAL A 78 8.83 0.76 4.97
N THR A 79 9.79 -0.13 5.20
CA THR A 79 10.53 -0.79 4.11
C THR A 79 9.60 -1.64 3.23
N ALA A 80 8.62 -2.32 3.82
CA ALA A 80 7.64 -3.10 3.05
C ALA A 80 6.61 -2.22 2.32
N LEU A 81 6.14 -1.14 2.94
CA LEU A 81 5.14 -0.25 2.36
C LEU A 81 5.71 0.65 1.25
N PHE A 82 6.96 1.07 1.39
CA PHE A 82 7.55 2.15 0.58
C PHE A 82 8.95 1.82 0.08
N GLU A 83 9.16 0.60 -0.41
CA GLU A 83 10.47 0.13 -0.89
C GLU A 83 11.16 1.11 -1.88
N GLU A 84 10.39 1.79 -2.73
CA GLU A 84 10.87 2.80 -3.68
C GLU A 84 11.32 4.14 -3.04
N LYS A 85 11.00 4.39 -1.77
CA LYS A 85 11.27 5.65 -1.05
C LYS A 85 12.06 5.45 0.25
N LYS A 86 12.74 4.31 0.36
CA LYS A 86 13.43 3.85 1.57
C LYS A 86 14.41 4.89 2.15
N GLU A 87 15.17 5.59 1.31
CA GLU A 87 16.18 6.56 1.75
C GLU A 87 15.56 7.84 2.35
N MET A 88 14.45 8.32 1.76
CA MET A 88 13.77 9.53 2.21
C MET A 88 13.08 9.32 3.57
N LEU A 89 12.40 8.17 3.74
CA LEU A 89 11.70 7.86 4.99
C LEU A 89 12.67 7.57 6.14
N SER A 90 13.83 6.97 5.85
CA SER A 90 14.92 6.79 6.83
C SER A 90 15.43 8.11 7.40
N LEU A 91 15.51 9.16 6.57
CA LEU A 91 15.92 10.50 7.01
C LEU A 91 14.84 11.16 7.87
N GLU A 92 13.56 11.08 7.48
CA GLU A 92 12.45 11.64 8.26
C GLU A 92 12.34 11.01 9.65
N PHE A 93 12.53 9.68 9.75
CA PHE A 93 12.54 8.99 11.03
C PHE A 93 13.68 9.42 11.94
N LYS A 94 14.89 9.61 11.39
CA LYS A 94 16.04 10.11 12.15
C LYS A 94 15.81 11.53 12.64
N ILE A 95 15.23 12.40 11.82
CA ILE A 95 14.89 13.78 12.19
C ILE A 95 13.86 13.78 13.31
N PHE A 96 12.79 12.99 13.20
CA PHE A 96 11.76 12.91 14.22
C PHE A 96 12.33 12.41 15.57
N HIS A 97 13.17 11.38 15.55
CA HIS A 97 13.78 10.85 16.78
C HIS A 97 14.74 11.86 17.42
N TYR A 98 15.57 12.52 16.62
CA TYR A 98 16.48 13.56 17.11
C TYR A 98 15.72 14.74 17.72
N GLN A 99 14.57 15.11 17.14
CA GLN A 99 13.69 16.12 17.71
C GLN A 99 13.06 15.68 19.04
N GLN A 100 12.61 14.43 19.16
CA GLN A 100 12.07 13.89 20.42
C GLN A 100 13.14 13.79 21.51
N GLU A 101 14.37 13.38 21.18
CA GLU A 101 15.51 13.34 22.11
C GLU A 101 15.90 14.75 22.56
N ALA A 102 16.01 15.72 21.64
CA ALA A 102 16.31 17.12 21.98
C ALA A 102 15.25 17.73 22.91
N ILE A 103 13.95 17.47 22.64
CA ILE A 103 12.85 17.93 23.50
C ILE A 103 12.89 17.24 24.86
N GLY A 104 13.22 15.95 24.90
CA GLY A 104 13.36 15.18 26.15
C GLY A 104 14.55 15.61 27.02
N GLU A 105 15.64 16.11 26.41
CA GLU A 105 16.75 16.72 27.15
C GLU A 105 16.39 18.11 27.68
N GLU A 106 15.66 18.92 26.93
CA GLU A 106 15.20 20.25 27.37
C GLU A 106 14.15 20.19 28.50
N LEU A 107 13.38 19.10 28.61
CA LEU A 107 12.34 18.91 29.63
C LEU A 107 12.83 18.24 30.93
N LYS A 108 14.10 17.85 31.03
CA LYS A 108 14.71 17.37 32.28
C LYS A 108 15.08 18.57 33.17
N PHE A 109 14.16 18.97 34.04
CA PHE A 109 14.46 19.76 35.25
C PHE A 109 14.95 18.86 36.39
#